data_AF-A0A1Q9EV36-F1
#
_entry.id   AF-A0A1Q9EV36-F1
#
_cell.length_a   1.000
_cell.length_b   1.000
_cell.length_c   1.000
_cell.angle_alpha   90.00
_cell.angle_beta   90.00
_cell.angle_gamma   90.00
#
_symmetry.space_group_name_H-M   'P 1'
#
loop_
_entity.id
_entity.type
_entity.pdbx_description
1 polymer ?
#
loop_
_entity_poly.entity_id
_entity_poly.type
_entity_poly.pdbx_seq_one_letter_code
_entity_poly.pdbx_strand_id
1 'polypeptide(L)'
;MMGQEITLFDFNFGSLEMTWPAPIETAIDIGTGLSNCGDGNIFTCLGNKILPDKLKKVVDGKVQDLLPDKLKKVADGKVQDLLPDKLKKVADGNYKFYTASDDGSLLYLNGEQVVDNNGCHGEHERSSHHKFLGPGVHRLVVDMCEMGGGEAFKLRYEGPDTGNSKVMIPTSALKHEVKPFFADGLDCDYFYGQAQCHVPDLSVLTPAHSTILPNIYMHNGRFPRVRQSDNFCLRCSGVLTTSKSGDYTFYTASDDGSLLYLDGAKVVDNNGCHGEQERSSHGMFLAAGTHHLVVEMCEMGGGEAFKLRYEGPDTGGSKVAVPAPVLKHEVLRASDGLECDYFYGQAQCHVPDLGGLIPSHSAILPHIDMHNGNFPHITQGDNFCIRCSGYLSTKNAGNYKFYTASDDGSLLYLNGEKVVDNNGCHGEHERSSHHRYLTQGLHHMVLDMCEMGGGESLKMRYEGPDTGNSKVTIPMSALKHQAKRPLTEGLECDYFYGQAQCDVPDLAGLTAAHTAILPNIYMHHGNFPHVKQCDNFCIRCSGYLSTRNAGNYKFYTASDDGSLLYLNGAKVVDNNGCHGESEKSSESMFLTAGTHRPGGGHV
;
A
#
# COMPACT_ATOMS: atom_id res chain seq x y z
N MET A 1 7.33 54.23 2.64
CA MET A 1 6.92 54.59 1.27
C MET A 1 6.30 53.33 0.68
N MET A 2 4.99 53.29 0.40
CA MET A 2 4.35 53.90 -0.79
C MET A 2 5.00 53.33 -2.07
N GLY A 3 4.38 52.43 -2.85
CA GLY A 3 3.07 51.80 -2.73
C GLY A 3 1.93 52.57 -3.40
N GLN A 4 1.33 52.01 -4.46
CA GLN A 4 -0.02 52.34 -4.94
C GLN A 4 -0.53 51.32 -5.98
N GLU A 5 -1.85 51.13 -6.00
CA GLU A 5 -2.67 50.52 -7.07
C GLU A 5 -2.85 51.54 -8.24
N ILE A 6 -3.49 51.31 -9.39
CA ILE A 6 -4.43 50.25 -9.82
C ILE A 6 -3.94 49.66 -11.19
N THR A 7 -4.67 49.30 -12.26
CA THR A 7 -6.09 49.42 -12.72
C THR A 7 -6.41 48.25 -13.68
N LEU A 8 -7.65 48.15 -14.17
CA LEU A 8 -8.11 47.17 -15.18
C LEU A 8 -8.86 47.91 -16.32
N PHE A 9 -9.04 47.23 -17.47
CA PHE A 9 -9.61 47.74 -18.74
C PHE A 9 -8.66 48.71 -19.52
N ASP A 10 -8.70 48.82 -20.86
CA ASP A 10 -9.70 48.39 -21.86
C ASP A 10 -9.14 47.51 -23.01
N PHE A 11 -10.02 46.74 -23.66
CA PHE A 11 -9.79 46.19 -25.01
C PHE A 11 -10.29 47.19 -26.06
N ASN A 12 -9.40 47.92 -26.72
CA ASN A 12 -9.76 48.84 -27.80
C ASN A 12 -9.32 48.31 -29.18
N PHE A 13 -10.26 47.81 -29.98
CA PHE A 13 -10.03 47.43 -31.38
C PHE A 13 -9.96 48.69 -32.27
N GLY A 14 -8.81 49.35 -32.26
CA GLY A 14 -8.52 50.47 -33.16
C GLY A 14 -8.63 50.08 -34.63
N SER A 15 -9.40 50.85 -35.40
CA SER A 15 -9.61 50.65 -36.84
C SER A 15 -8.32 50.81 -37.64
N LEU A 16 -7.99 49.82 -38.48
CA LEU A 16 -6.80 49.86 -39.34
C LEU A 16 -7.09 50.66 -40.62
N GLU A 17 -6.95 51.99 -40.58
CA GLU A 17 -7.00 52.82 -41.78
C GLU A 17 -5.78 52.53 -42.69
N MET A 18 -6.03 52.02 -43.89
CA MET A 18 -5.00 51.90 -44.93
C MET A 18 -4.79 53.23 -45.65
N THR A 19 -3.82 54.02 -45.20
CA THR A 19 -3.34 55.20 -45.93
C THR A 19 -2.47 54.79 -47.12
N TRP A 20 -2.91 55.12 -48.33
CA TRP A 20 -2.14 54.94 -49.57
C TRP A 20 -1.33 56.22 -49.87
N PRO A 21 -0.02 56.12 -50.19
CA PRO A 21 0.71 57.21 -50.81
C PRO A 21 0.18 57.53 -52.21
N ALA A 22 0.25 58.81 -52.60
CA ALA A 22 -0.18 59.33 -53.90
C ALA A 22 0.77 58.89 -55.05
N PRO A 23 0.42 59.12 -56.33
CA PRO A 23 0.87 58.26 -57.43
C PRO A 23 2.31 58.50 -57.90
N ILE A 24 2.93 57.42 -58.38
CA ILE A 24 4.06 57.51 -59.30
C ILE A 24 3.48 57.60 -60.72
N GLU A 25 3.50 58.79 -61.31
CA GLU A 25 3.46 58.90 -62.76
C GLU A 25 4.80 58.42 -63.32
N THR A 26 4.77 57.40 -64.17
CA THR A 26 5.88 57.09 -65.08
C THR A 26 5.30 56.51 -66.34
N ALA A 27 5.29 57.29 -67.42
CA ALA A 27 4.84 56.82 -68.72
C ALA A 27 5.79 55.74 -69.24
N ILE A 28 5.25 54.55 -69.50
CA ILE A 28 5.90 53.53 -70.33
C ILE A 28 5.07 53.43 -71.60
N ASP A 29 5.65 53.89 -72.70
CA ASP A 29 5.06 53.84 -74.02
C ASP A 29 4.94 52.37 -74.46
N ILE A 30 3.71 51.88 -74.66
CA ILE A 30 3.44 50.48 -75.05
C ILE A 30 3.53 50.35 -76.59
N GLY A 31 4.65 50.82 -77.13
CA GLY A 31 5.00 50.70 -78.55
C GLY A 31 5.33 49.24 -78.91
N THR A 32 4.57 48.71 -79.86
CA THR A 32 4.84 47.50 -80.69
C THR A 32 5.19 46.16 -80.00
N GLY A 33 5.29 46.06 -78.68
CA GLY A 33 5.66 44.82 -77.97
C GLY A 33 4.54 43.79 -77.75
N LEU A 34 3.26 44.16 -77.90
CA LEU A 34 2.12 43.33 -77.46
C LEU A 34 1.62 42.27 -78.47
N SER A 35 2.08 42.27 -79.72
CA SER A 35 1.51 41.41 -80.78
C SER A 35 1.74 39.90 -80.62
N ASN A 36 2.55 39.46 -79.65
CA ASN A 36 2.96 38.07 -79.46
C ASN A 36 2.52 37.40 -78.13
N CYS A 37 1.83 38.11 -77.22
CA CYS A 37 1.31 37.50 -75.97
C CYS A 37 -0.07 36.85 -76.22
N GLY A 38 -0.07 35.64 -76.80
CA GLY A 38 -1.24 35.00 -77.42
C GLY A 38 -2.52 34.85 -76.58
N ASP A 39 -2.41 34.74 -75.25
CA ASP A 39 -3.54 34.52 -74.33
C ASP A 39 -3.90 35.76 -73.48
N GLY A 40 -3.38 36.94 -73.81
CA GLY A 40 -3.73 38.22 -73.17
C GLY A 40 -3.28 38.40 -71.70
N ASN A 41 -2.81 37.36 -71.02
CA ASN A 41 -2.36 37.45 -69.63
C ASN A 41 -0.99 38.14 -69.50
N ILE A 42 -1.02 39.42 -69.13
CA ILE A 42 0.17 40.27 -68.98
C ILE A 42 1.12 39.81 -67.86
N PHE A 43 0.61 39.13 -66.82
CA PHE A 43 1.43 38.66 -65.70
C PHE A 43 2.38 37.53 -66.10
N THR A 44 1.99 36.66 -67.03
CA THR A 44 2.88 35.63 -67.60
C THR A 44 3.96 36.24 -68.49
N CYS A 45 3.65 37.27 -69.29
CA CYS A 45 4.63 37.93 -70.16
C CYS A 45 5.66 38.81 -69.40
N LEU A 46 5.34 39.35 -68.21
CA LEU A 46 6.23 40.26 -67.45
C LEU A 46 6.68 39.75 -66.06
N GLY A 47 6.17 38.61 -65.61
CA GLY A 47 6.27 38.14 -64.21
C GLY A 47 7.66 38.14 -63.57
N ASN A 48 8.71 37.86 -64.35
CA ASN A 48 10.08 37.73 -63.86
C ASN A 48 10.94 39.02 -63.95
N LYS A 49 10.37 40.18 -64.32
CA LYS A 49 11.16 41.44 -64.47
C LYS A 49 10.67 42.67 -63.70
N ILE A 50 9.42 42.74 -63.23
CA ILE A 50 8.85 44.00 -62.71
C ILE A 50 8.08 43.87 -61.38
N LEU A 51 7.68 42.65 -60.95
CA LEU A 51 6.84 42.49 -59.75
C LEU A 51 7.61 42.56 -58.41
N PRO A 52 7.15 43.34 -57.41
CA PRO A 52 7.68 43.31 -56.05
C PRO A 52 7.43 41.99 -55.33
N ASP A 53 8.37 41.57 -54.47
CA ASP A 53 8.37 40.26 -53.77
C ASP A 53 7.07 39.94 -53.02
N LYS A 54 6.40 40.94 -52.45
CA LYS A 54 5.11 40.76 -51.75
C LYS A 54 4.01 40.31 -52.70
N LEU A 55 3.93 40.84 -53.93
CA LEU A 55 2.98 40.34 -54.94
C LEU A 55 3.43 38.99 -55.48
N LYS A 56 4.73 38.77 -55.67
CA LYS A 56 5.26 37.49 -56.14
C LYS A 56 4.86 36.34 -55.22
N LYS A 57 4.94 36.51 -53.89
CA LYS A 57 4.43 35.53 -52.90
C LYS A 57 2.94 35.23 -53.05
N VAL A 58 2.11 36.19 -53.47
CA VAL A 58 0.66 35.95 -53.71
C VAL A 58 0.45 35.15 -54.99
N VAL A 59 1.15 35.51 -56.08
CA VAL A 59 1.08 34.80 -57.37
C VAL A 59 1.60 33.36 -57.26
N ASP A 60 2.68 33.14 -56.49
CA ASP A 60 3.25 31.82 -56.20
C ASP A 60 2.39 30.99 -55.21
N GLY A 61 1.22 31.48 -54.79
CA GLY A 61 0.31 30.81 -53.82
C GLY A 61 0.77 30.84 -52.35
N LYS A 62 1.94 31.41 -52.06
CA LYS A 62 2.60 31.46 -50.73
C LYS A 62 2.05 32.58 -49.84
N VAL A 63 0.74 32.72 -49.78
CA VAL A 63 0.07 33.80 -48.99
C VAL A 63 0.39 33.68 -47.48
N GLN A 64 0.64 32.47 -46.98
CA GLN A 64 1.09 32.24 -45.59
C GLN A 64 2.45 32.89 -45.26
N ASP A 65 3.32 33.13 -46.26
CA ASP A 65 4.60 33.83 -46.07
C ASP A 65 4.46 35.37 -45.98
N LEU A 66 3.23 35.87 -45.83
CA LEU A 66 2.89 37.26 -45.54
C LEU A 66 2.21 37.44 -44.17
N LEU A 67 1.92 36.35 -43.44
CA LEU A 67 1.33 36.39 -42.11
C LEU A 67 2.36 36.82 -41.04
N PRO A 68 1.97 37.66 -40.05
CA PRO A 68 2.79 37.88 -38.85
C PRO A 68 3.05 36.58 -38.08
N ASP A 69 4.21 36.44 -37.43
CA ASP A 69 4.70 35.18 -36.84
C ASP A 69 3.69 34.45 -35.94
N LYS A 70 2.89 35.19 -35.15
CA LYS A 70 1.82 34.62 -34.31
C LYS A 70 0.70 33.97 -35.15
N LEU A 71 0.28 34.62 -36.23
CA LEU A 71 -0.70 34.07 -37.17
C LEU A 71 -0.10 32.94 -38.01
N LYS A 72 1.19 33.02 -38.36
CA LYS A 72 1.87 31.92 -39.05
C LYS A 72 1.95 30.66 -38.18
N LYS A 73 2.25 30.80 -36.87
CA LYS A 73 2.17 29.68 -35.91
C LYS A 73 0.78 29.05 -35.82
N VAL A 74 -0.30 29.83 -35.91
CA VAL A 74 -1.67 29.28 -35.99
C VAL A 74 -1.91 28.55 -37.31
N ALA A 75 -1.49 29.12 -38.45
CA ALA A 75 -1.63 28.50 -39.77
C ALA A 75 -0.80 27.19 -39.92
N ASP A 76 0.36 27.13 -39.28
CA ASP A 76 1.23 25.94 -39.16
C ASP A 76 0.68 24.87 -38.19
N GLY A 77 -0.45 25.13 -37.51
CA GLY A 77 -1.01 24.25 -36.47
C GLY A 77 -0.29 24.29 -35.11
N LYS A 78 0.78 25.09 -34.98
CA LYS A 78 1.65 25.21 -33.79
C LYS A 78 1.05 26.14 -32.72
N VAL A 79 -0.23 25.93 -32.38
CA VAL A 79 -0.96 26.78 -31.41
C VAL A 79 -0.35 26.69 -30.00
N GLN A 80 0.28 25.56 -29.65
CA GLN A 80 0.96 25.38 -28.35
C GLN A 80 2.16 26.34 -28.16
N ASP A 81 2.81 26.77 -29.24
CA ASP A 81 3.92 27.75 -29.20
C ASP A 81 3.49 29.16 -28.73
N LEU A 82 2.19 29.37 -28.53
CA LEU A 82 1.58 30.62 -28.07
C LEU A 82 1.11 30.56 -26.61
N LEU A 83 1.22 29.39 -25.95
CA LEU A 83 0.83 29.21 -24.55
C LEU A 83 1.83 29.86 -23.58
N PRO A 84 1.37 30.54 -22.51
CA PRO A 84 2.23 30.94 -21.39
C PRO A 84 2.93 29.75 -20.73
N ASP A 85 4.12 29.96 -20.16
CA ASP A 85 4.93 28.84 -19.63
C ASP A 85 4.29 28.13 -18.42
N LYS A 86 3.38 28.80 -17.69
CA LYS A 86 2.52 28.15 -16.67
C LYS A 86 1.55 27.12 -17.26
N LEU A 87 1.09 27.32 -18.50
CA LEU A 87 0.25 26.36 -19.22
C LEU A 87 1.07 25.27 -19.93
N LYS A 88 2.32 25.56 -20.33
CA LYS A 88 3.24 24.52 -20.81
C LYS A 88 3.51 23.45 -19.75
N LYS A 89 3.59 23.83 -18.47
CA LYS A 89 3.68 22.87 -17.35
C LYS A 89 2.47 21.92 -17.19
N VAL A 90 1.36 22.17 -17.88
CA VAL A 90 0.21 21.24 -17.95
C VAL A 90 0.37 20.24 -19.11
N ALA A 91 1.27 20.50 -20.07
CA ALA A 91 1.61 19.57 -21.14
C ALA A 91 2.62 18.48 -20.71
N ASP A 92 3.34 18.69 -19.60
CA ASP A 92 4.37 17.80 -19.04
C ASP A 92 3.86 16.41 -18.57
N GLY A 93 2.57 16.10 -18.79
CA GLY A 93 1.94 14.82 -18.42
C GLY A 93 1.29 14.02 -19.55
N ASN A 94 1.42 14.40 -20.82
CA ASN A 94 0.72 13.70 -21.92
C ASN A 94 1.53 12.54 -22.52
N TYR A 95 1.18 11.30 -22.14
CA TYR A 95 1.79 10.06 -22.63
C TYR A 95 0.98 9.43 -23.75
N LYS A 96 1.61 8.58 -24.56
CA LYS A 96 0.91 7.72 -25.52
C LYS A 96 1.49 6.30 -25.46
N PHE A 97 0.61 5.31 -25.35
CA PHE A 97 0.96 3.91 -25.13
C PHE A 97 0.73 3.08 -26.41
N TYR A 98 1.50 2.00 -26.54
CA TYR A 98 1.55 1.17 -27.74
C TYR A 98 1.66 -0.30 -27.36
N THR A 99 0.80 -1.15 -27.94
CA THR A 99 0.93 -2.61 -27.90
C THR A 99 1.16 -3.11 -29.32
N ALA A 100 2.22 -3.87 -29.53
CA ALA A 100 2.37 -4.75 -30.70
C ALA A 100 2.12 -6.19 -30.25
N SER A 101 1.18 -6.89 -30.90
CA SER A 101 0.89 -8.30 -30.61
C SER A 101 0.67 -9.11 -31.89
N ASP A 102 1.04 -10.39 -31.79
CA ASP A 102 0.76 -11.53 -32.70
C ASP A 102 0.50 -12.70 -31.74
N ASP A 103 -0.75 -13.11 -31.44
CA ASP A 103 -2.06 -12.59 -31.88
C ASP A 103 -2.53 -11.30 -31.12
N GLY A 104 -3.44 -11.42 -30.14
CA GLY A 104 -4.31 -10.34 -29.68
C GLY A 104 -3.91 -9.73 -28.34
N SER A 105 -4.19 -8.43 -28.12
CA SER A 105 -3.95 -7.78 -26.82
C SER A 105 -4.86 -6.59 -26.49
N LEU A 106 -5.02 -6.33 -25.19
CA LEU A 106 -5.76 -5.21 -24.61
C LEU A 106 -4.90 -4.52 -23.55
N LEU A 107 -4.83 -3.19 -23.55
CA LEU A 107 -4.10 -2.40 -22.56
C LEU A 107 -5.08 -1.55 -21.75
N TYR A 108 -5.04 -1.67 -20.43
CA TYR A 108 -5.77 -0.84 -19.49
C TYR A 108 -4.83 0.01 -18.63
N LEU A 109 -5.24 1.24 -18.36
CA LEU A 109 -4.52 2.24 -17.59
C LEU A 109 -5.48 2.88 -16.58
N ASN A 110 -5.19 2.73 -15.28
CA ASN A 110 -6.07 3.13 -14.17
C ASN A 110 -7.52 2.59 -14.28
N GLY A 111 -7.65 1.41 -14.91
CA GLY A 111 -8.91 0.70 -15.17
C GLY A 111 -9.63 1.10 -16.46
N GLU A 112 -9.18 2.13 -17.17
CA GLU A 112 -9.72 2.50 -18.49
C GLU A 112 -9.02 1.69 -19.59
N GLN A 113 -9.75 1.16 -20.57
CA GLN A 113 -9.14 0.55 -21.76
C GLN A 113 -8.55 1.65 -22.65
N VAL A 114 -7.23 1.62 -22.87
CA VAL A 114 -6.51 2.65 -23.63
C VAL A 114 -5.91 2.17 -24.94
N VAL A 115 -5.72 0.86 -25.12
CA VAL A 115 -5.48 0.25 -26.44
C VAL A 115 -6.37 -0.99 -26.60
N ASP A 116 -7.04 -1.10 -27.74
CA ASP A 116 -7.66 -2.33 -28.21
C ASP A 116 -6.88 -2.83 -29.42
N ASN A 117 -6.19 -3.97 -29.27
CA ASN A 117 -5.51 -4.71 -30.33
C ASN A 117 -6.01 -6.17 -30.37
N ASN A 118 -7.29 -6.38 -30.07
CA ASN A 118 -7.89 -7.70 -29.97
C ASN A 118 -8.28 -8.28 -31.34
N GLY A 119 -8.44 -9.60 -31.41
CA GLY A 119 -8.63 -10.40 -32.62
C GLY A 119 -7.37 -11.19 -33.00
N CYS A 120 -7.50 -12.04 -34.02
CA CYS A 120 -6.40 -12.85 -34.53
C CYS A 120 -5.72 -12.13 -35.71
N HIS A 121 -4.41 -11.91 -35.64
CA HIS A 121 -3.61 -11.20 -36.64
C HIS A 121 -2.11 -11.37 -36.39
N GLY A 122 -1.32 -11.35 -37.46
CA GLY A 122 0.15 -11.31 -37.36
C GLY A 122 0.66 -9.94 -36.87
N GLU A 123 1.90 -9.86 -36.35
CA GLU A 123 2.38 -8.74 -35.49
C GLU A 123 1.90 -7.35 -35.94
N HIS A 124 0.92 -6.83 -35.19
CA HIS A 124 0.28 -5.56 -35.44
C HIS A 124 0.46 -4.62 -34.24
N GLU A 125 1.01 -3.42 -34.46
CA GLU A 125 1.10 -2.38 -33.44
C GLU A 125 -0.10 -1.41 -33.51
N ARG A 126 -0.79 -1.25 -32.37
CA ARG A 126 -1.77 -0.19 -32.14
C ARG A 126 -1.36 0.70 -30.98
N SER A 127 -1.99 1.88 -30.91
CA SER A 127 -1.65 2.91 -29.95
C SER A 127 -2.86 3.62 -29.35
N SER A 128 -2.72 4.11 -28.13
CA SER A 128 -3.74 4.93 -27.47
C SER A 128 -3.86 6.31 -28.11
N HIS A 129 -4.90 7.06 -27.75
CA HIS A 129 -4.82 8.53 -27.78
C HIS A 129 -3.82 9.03 -26.72
N HIS A 130 -3.46 10.32 -26.74
CA HIS A 130 -2.70 10.89 -25.64
C HIS A 130 -3.51 10.81 -24.33
N LYS A 131 -2.85 10.39 -23.25
CA LYS A 131 -3.41 10.23 -21.91
C LYS A 131 -2.60 11.06 -20.93
N PHE A 132 -3.29 11.92 -20.20
CA PHE A 132 -2.65 12.71 -19.14
C PHE A 132 -2.39 11.83 -17.92
N LEU A 133 -1.14 11.80 -17.46
CA LEU A 133 -0.69 11.18 -16.22
C LEU A 133 0.07 12.23 -15.40
N GLY A 134 -0.31 12.38 -14.14
CA GLY A 134 0.47 13.14 -13.16
C GLY A 134 1.67 12.33 -12.65
N PRO A 135 2.57 12.94 -11.85
CA PRO A 135 3.62 12.19 -11.16
C PRO A 135 3.01 11.17 -10.18
N GLY A 136 3.43 9.90 -10.25
CA GLY A 136 2.94 8.85 -9.36
C GLY A 136 3.10 7.44 -9.91
N VAL A 137 2.41 6.48 -9.29
CA VAL A 137 2.23 5.12 -9.80
C VAL A 137 0.85 5.03 -10.45
N HIS A 138 0.77 4.40 -11.62
CA HIS A 138 -0.49 4.17 -12.34
C HIS A 138 -0.70 2.68 -12.56
N ARG A 139 -1.94 2.21 -12.35
CA ARG A 139 -2.28 0.79 -12.48
C ARG A 139 -2.31 0.41 -13.95
N LEU A 140 -1.43 -0.51 -14.34
CA LEU A 140 -1.26 -0.98 -15.71
C LEU A 140 -1.71 -2.44 -15.77
N VAL A 141 -2.63 -2.78 -16.67
CA VAL A 141 -3.04 -4.17 -16.91
C VAL A 141 -2.93 -4.44 -18.41
N VAL A 142 -2.34 -5.58 -18.76
CA VAL A 142 -2.24 -6.08 -20.13
C VAL A 142 -2.88 -7.45 -20.15
N ASP A 143 -3.92 -7.60 -20.97
CA ASP A 143 -4.43 -8.91 -21.37
C ASP A 143 -3.90 -9.22 -22.77
N MET A 144 -3.54 -10.48 -23.03
CA MET A 144 -2.93 -10.93 -24.27
C MET A 144 -3.30 -12.39 -24.51
N CYS A 145 -3.56 -12.77 -25.76
CA CYS A 145 -3.96 -14.12 -26.13
C CYS A 145 -3.36 -14.57 -27.45
N GLU A 146 -2.98 -15.85 -27.49
CA GLU A 146 -2.40 -16.54 -28.63
C GLU A 146 -3.36 -17.60 -29.16
N MET A 147 -3.68 -17.56 -30.45
CA MET A 147 -4.46 -18.62 -31.11
C MET A 147 -3.59 -19.54 -31.98
N GLY A 148 -2.46 -19.03 -32.47
CA GLY A 148 -1.32 -19.84 -32.93
C GLY A 148 -0.70 -19.34 -34.24
N GLY A 149 0.57 -18.98 -34.18
CA GLY A 149 1.31 -18.40 -35.30
C GLY A 149 2.81 -18.33 -35.00
N GLY A 150 3.38 -17.12 -35.06
CA GLY A 150 4.68 -16.80 -34.49
C GLY A 150 4.49 -15.80 -33.35
N GLU A 151 5.03 -16.08 -32.18
CA GLU A 151 4.68 -15.37 -30.95
C GLU A 151 5.36 -13.99 -30.83
N ALA A 152 4.58 -12.92 -30.62
CA ALA A 152 5.14 -11.60 -30.37
C ALA A 152 4.27 -10.75 -29.43
N PHE A 153 4.89 -10.18 -28.39
CA PHE A 153 4.32 -9.05 -27.65
C PHE A 153 5.37 -7.99 -27.33
N LYS A 154 5.07 -6.71 -27.61
CA LYS A 154 5.87 -5.55 -27.18
C LYS A 154 4.98 -4.43 -26.63
N LEU A 155 5.25 -4.01 -25.40
CA LEU A 155 4.64 -2.84 -24.76
C LEU A 155 5.60 -1.64 -24.78
N ARG A 156 5.16 -0.52 -25.36
CA ARG A 156 5.95 0.71 -25.52
C ARG A 156 5.15 1.94 -25.08
N TYR A 157 5.87 3.02 -24.81
CA TYR A 157 5.30 4.33 -24.52
C TYR A 157 6.18 5.44 -25.07
N GLU A 158 5.59 6.62 -25.26
CA GLU A 158 6.30 7.89 -25.44
C GLU A 158 5.67 8.94 -24.53
N GLY A 159 6.50 9.84 -23.99
CA GLY A 159 6.06 10.93 -23.13
C GLY A 159 7.21 11.85 -22.74
N PRO A 160 6.96 12.86 -21.90
CA PRO A 160 7.97 13.88 -21.58
C PRO A 160 9.24 13.35 -20.92
N ASP A 161 9.15 12.27 -20.13
CA ASP A 161 10.29 11.55 -19.54
C ASP A 161 11.17 10.80 -20.57
N THR A 162 10.58 10.35 -21.67
CA THR A 162 11.29 9.74 -22.81
C THR A 162 11.77 10.77 -23.84
N GLY A 163 11.60 12.08 -23.57
CA GLY A 163 11.82 13.13 -24.56
C GLY A 163 10.86 13.03 -25.75
N ASN A 164 9.65 12.53 -25.52
CA ASN A 164 8.62 12.19 -26.52
C ASN A 164 9.09 11.20 -27.60
N SER A 165 9.99 10.28 -27.23
CA SER A 165 10.45 9.18 -28.10
C SER A 165 9.78 7.86 -27.72
N LYS A 166 9.25 7.11 -28.69
CA LYS A 166 8.68 5.77 -28.45
C LYS A 166 9.76 4.77 -28.07
N VAL A 167 9.71 4.30 -26.81
CA VAL A 167 10.64 3.33 -26.23
C VAL A 167 9.88 2.21 -25.51
N MET A 168 10.57 1.11 -25.19
CA MET A 168 10.03 0.11 -24.25
C MET A 168 9.85 0.77 -22.88
N ILE A 169 8.79 0.41 -22.14
CA ILE A 169 8.65 0.88 -20.75
C ILE A 169 9.82 0.33 -19.92
N PRO A 170 10.65 1.18 -19.28
CA PRO A 170 11.85 0.70 -18.61
C PRO A 170 11.51 -0.06 -17.33
N THR A 171 12.32 -1.07 -17.00
CA THR A 171 12.16 -1.89 -15.78
C THR A 171 12.24 -1.07 -14.48
N SER A 172 12.86 0.11 -14.53
CA SER A 172 12.86 1.09 -13.43
C SER A 172 11.52 1.79 -13.21
N ALA A 173 10.67 1.93 -14.24
CA ALA A 173 9.32 2.50 -14.14
C ALA A 173 8.28 1.44 -13.75
N LEU A 174 8.43 0.20 -14.22
CA LEU A 174 7.55 -0.89 -13.85
C LEU A 174 7.62 -1.19 -12.33
N LYS A 175 6.44 -1.40 -11.73
CA LYS A 175 6.22 -1.83 -10.34
C LYS A 175 5.18 -2.95 -10.36
N HIS A 176 5.28 -3.84 -9.38
CA HIS A 176 4.23 -4.80 -9.08
C HIS A 176 3.85 -4.66 -7.61
N GLU A 177 2.59 -4.92 -7.29
CA GLU A 177 2.20 -5.24 -5.92
C GLU A 177 2.90 -6.54 -5.54
N VAL A 178 3.65 -6.52 -4.43
CA VAL A 178 4.22 -7.74 -3.86
C VAL A 178 3.04 -8.60 -3.42
N LYS A 179 2.81 -9.73 -4.10
CA LYS A 179 1.80 -10.70 -3.66
C LYS A 179 2.12 -11.08 -2.20
N PRO A 180 1.17 -10.95 -1.27
CA PRO A 180 1.46 -11.15 0.14
C PRO A 180 1.92 -12.58 0.40
N PHE A 181 2.97 -12.70 1.20
CA PHE A 181 3.41 -14.00 1.70
C PHE A 181 2.54 -14.34 2.92
N PHE A 182 1.79 -15.43 2.83
CA PHE A 182 1.03 -15.94 3.96
C PHE A 182 1.92 -16.84 4.83
N ALA A 183 2.16 -16.42 6.07
CA ALA A 183 2.86 -17.20 7.09
C ALA A 183 1.87 -17.69 8.15
N ASP A 184 2.18 -18.82 8.82
CA ASP A 184 1.26 -19.48 9.76
C ASP A 184 1.05 -18.68 11.06
N GLY A 185 -0.17 -18.74 11.60
CA GLY A 185 -0.65 -17.99 12.76
C GLY A 185 -1.38 -16.68 12.38
N LEU A 186 -2.02 -16.04 13.36
CA LEU A 186 -2.68 -14.73 13.22
C LEU A 186 -1.81 -13.64 13.85
N ASP A 187 -1.88 -12.41 13.32
CA ASP A 187 -1.25 -11.23 13.91
C ASP A 187 -2.17 -10.64 14.98
N CYS A 188 -1.72 -10.63 16.24
CA CYS A 188 -2.54 -10.39 17.43
C CYS A 188 -2.05 -9.19 18.23
N ASP A 189 -2.87 -8.13 18.22
CA ASP A 189 -2.74 -6.95 19.05
C ASP A 189 -3.29 -7.19 20.46
N TYR A 190 -2.61 -6.67 21.49
CA TYR A 190 -3.02 -6.74 22.89
C TYR A 190 -3.19 -5.34 23.49
N PHE A 191 -4.23 -5.16 24.28
CA PHE A 191 -4.62 -3.90 24.92
C PHE A 191 -4.78 -4.11 26.43
N TYR A 192 -4.32 -3.16 27.25
CA TYR A 192 -4.33 -3.28 28.72
C TYR A 192 -4.96 -2.05 29.37
N GLY A 193 -5.79 -2.27 30.40
CA GLY A 193 -6.52 -1.19 31.07
C GLY A 193 -7.66 -0.59 30.24
N GLN A 194 -7.99 -1.18 29.09
CA GLN A 194 -9.01 -0.73 28.14
C GLN A 194 -10.22 -1.68 28.06
N ALA A 195 -10.26 -2.74 28.86
CA ALA A 195 -11.36 -3.69 28.81
C ALA A 195 -12.67 -3.02 29.21
N GLN A 196 -13.74 -3.40 28.52
CA GLN A 196 -15.10 -2.97 28.82
C GLN A 196 -16.03 -4.19 28.77
N CYS A 197 -17.13 -4.11 29.52
CA CYS A 197 -18.08 -5.21 29.65
C CYS A 197 -18.73 -5.60 28.32
N HIS A 198 -18.74 -4.71 27.33
CA HIS A 198 -18.84 -5.10 25.93
C HIS A 198 -17.49 -4.78 25.30
N VAL A 199 -16.95 -5.72 24.51
CA VAL A 199 -15.72 -5.54 23.72
C VAL A 199 -15.83 -4.20 22.97
N PRO A 200 -14.98 -3.20 23.28
CA PRO A 200 -14.97 -1.93 22.56
C PRO A 200 -14.36 -2.16 21.17
N ASP A 201 -14.50 -1.20 20.25
CA ASP A 201 -13.73 -1.27 19.01
C ASP A 201 -12.24 -1.29 19.37
N LEU A 202 -11.53 -2.38 19.04
CA LEU A 202 -10.10 -2.51 19.29
C LEU A 202 -9.26 -1.99 18.09
N SER A 203 -9.87 -1.79 16.92
CA SER A 203 -9.18 -1.25 15.74
C SER A 203 -8.76 0.21 15.89
N VAL A 204 -9.47 0.96 16.74
CA VAL A 204 -9.21 2.36 17.08
C VAL A 204 -8.05 2.53 18.07
N LEU A 205 -7.83 1.55 18.95
CA LEU A 205 -6.91 1.64 20.06
C LEU A 205 -5.46 1.44 19.61
N THR A 206 -4.51 2.02 20.36
CA THR A 206 -3.09 1.69 20.21
C THR A 206 -2.78 0.40 20.97
N PRO A 207 -2.27 -0.66 20.33
CA PRO A 207 -1.85 -1.87 21.02
C PRO A 207 -0.65 -1.61 21.94
N ALA A 208 -0.64 -2.26 23.11
CA ALA A 208 0.46 -2.23 24.06
C ALA A 208 1.60 -3.21 23.70
N HIS A 209 1.28 -4.24 22.91
CA HIS A 209 2.20 -4.95 22.01
C HIS A 209 1.39 -5.79 21.00
N SER A 210 2.07 -6.30 19.98
CA SER A 210 1.52 -7.20 18.96
C SER A 210 2.37 -8.48 18.89
N THR A 211 1.78 -9.60 18.48
CA THR A 211 2.52 -10.88 18.37
C THR A 211 1.82 -11.87 17.44
N ILE A 212 2.56 -12.75 16.77
CA ILE A 212 1.95 -13.84 16.00
C ILE A 212 1.54 -14.99 16.95
N LEU A 213 0.25 -15.33 16.98
CA LEU A 213 -0.26 -16.52 17.67
C LEU A 213 -0.54 -17.65 16.66
N PRO A 214 -0.03 -18.87 16.90
CA PRO A 214 -0.25 -20.00 15.99
C PRO A 214 -1.71 -20.46 15.99
N ASN A 215 -2.43 -20.31 17.11
CA ASN A 215 -3.83 -20.67 17.26
C ASN A 215 -4.48 -19.83 18.36
N ILE A 216 -5.81 -19.81 18.38
CA ILE A 216 -6.61 -19.13 19.39
C ILE A 216 -7.22 -20.19 20.33
N TYR A 217 -6.38 -20.77 21.18
CA TYR A 217 -6.80 -21.76 22.16
C TYR A 217 -6.04 -21.63 23.48
N MET A 218 -6.74 -21.18 24.51
CA MET A 218 -6.20 -21.13 25.86
C MET A 218 -6.04 -22.52 26.46
N HIS A 219 -4.86 -22.77 27.03
CA HIS A 219 -4.56 -23.97 27.80
C HIS A 219 -4.28 -23.60 29.27
N ASN A 220 -4.74 -24.45 30.20
CA ASN A 220 -4.45 -24.38 31.63
C ASN A 220 -4.80 -23.05 32.35
N GLY A 221 -5.73 -22.25 31.81
CA GLY A 221 -6.20 -21.02 32.46
C GLY A 221 -5.21 -19.86 32.42
N ARG A 222 -4.45 -19.71 31.32
CA ARG A 222 -3.75 -18.46 30.98
C ARG A 222 -3.67 -18.27 29.46
N PHE A 223 -4.01 -17.09 28.95
CA PHE A 223 -3.85 -16.79 27.53
C PHE A 223 -2.36 -16.63 27.17
N PRO A 224 -1.89 -17.17 26.02
CA PRO A 224 -0.50 -17.00 25.61
C PRO A 224 -0.07 -15.53 25.58
N ARG A 225 1.13 -15.22 26.07
CA ARG A 225 1.79 -13.90 25.94
C ARG A 225 1.07 -12.71 26.59
N VAL A 226 0.01 -12.95 27.38
CA VAL A 226 -0.67 -11.88 28.12
C VAL A 226 0.18 -11.40 29.31
N ARG A 227 0.27 -10.08 29.50
CA ARG A 227 1.12 -9.43 30.54
C ARG A 227 0.45 -9.32 31.92
N GLN A 228 -0.87 -9.47 31.98
CA GLN A 228 -1.70 -9.38 33.20
C GLN A 228 -2.93 -10.28 33.05
N SER A 229 -3.49 -10.75 34.17
CA SER A 229 -4.65 -11.66 34.21
C SER A 229 -5.99 -10.99 33.94
N ASP A 230 -6.14 -9.72 34.29
CA ASP A 230 -7.42 -9.00 34.31
C ASP A 230 -7.33 -7.72 33.49
N ASN A 231 -8.48 -7.15 33.08
CA ASN A 231 -8.59 -5.89 32.33
C ASN A 231 -7.64 -5.83 31.11
N PHE A 232 -7.77 -6.83 30.23
CA PHE A 232 -7.07 -6.88 28.95
C PHE A 232 -8.04 -7.16 27.80
N CYS A 233 -7.62 -6.82 26.58
CA CYS A 233 -8.28 -7.27 25.36
C CYS A 233 -7.24 -7.73 24.34
N LEU A 234 -7.67 -8.50 23.35
CA LEU A 234 -6.88 -8.90 22.20
C LEU A 234 -7.69 -8.78 20.90
N ARG A 235 -7.03 -8.39 19.81
CA ARG A 235 -7.57 -8.43 18.44
C ARG A 235 -6.60 -9.19 17.56
N CYS A 236 -6.96 -10.41 17.20
CA CYS A 236 -6.21 -11.24 16.26
C CYS A 236 -6.78 -11.11 14.86
N SER A 237 -5.92 -10.93 13.86
CA SER A 237 -6.31 -10.70 12.47
C SER A 237 -5.44 -11.52 11.51
N GLY A 238 -6.02 -11.83 10.35
CA GLY A 238 -5.37 -12.60 9.30
C GLY A 238 -6.40 -13.28 8.42
N VAL A 239 -6.15 -14.55 8.10
CA VAL A 239 -7.00 -15.37 7.24
C VAL A 239 -7.12 -16.80 7.74
N LEU A 240 -8.26 -17.41 7.43
CA LEU A 240 -8.53 -18.85 7.52
C LEU A 240 -8.41 -19.47 6.13
N THR A 241 -7.74 -20.63 6.01
CA THR A 241 -7.65 -21.41 4.78
C THR A 241 -8.55 -22.65 4.84
N THR A 242 -9.48 -22.78 3.90
CA THR A 242 -10.37 -23.94 3.73
C THR A 242 -9.89 -24.82 2.57
N SER A 243 -9.79 -26.14 2.75
CA SER A 243 -9.38 -27.08 1.70
C SER A 243 -10.55 -27.62 0.86
N LYS A 244 -11.78 -27.49 1.37
CA LYS A 244 -13.02 -27.96 0.75
C LYS A 244 -14.14 -26.93 0.89
N SER A 245 -14.90 -26.71 -0.18
CA SER A 245 -16.13 -25.94 -0.14
C SER A 245 -17.25 -26.68 0.60
N GLY A 246 -18.17 -25.94 1.22
CA GLY A 246 -19.35 -26.46 1.90
C GLY A 246 -19.70 -25.65 3.16
N ASP A 247 -20.66 -26.15 3.93
CA ASP A 247 -21.14 -25.44 5.13
C ASP A 247 -20.22 -25.64 6.34
N TYR A 248 -19.80 -24.54 6.95
CA TYR A 248 -19.01 -24.50 8.19
C TYR A 248 -19.79 -23.83 9.31
N THR A 249 -19.57 -24.27 10.54
CA THR A 249 -20.03 -23.58 11.76
C THR A 249 -18.81 -23.23 12.62
N PHE A 250 -18.73 -21.98 13.08
CA PHE A 250 -17.68 -21.48 13.95
C PHE A 250 -18.19 -21.31 15.38
N TYR A 251 -17.30 -21.39 16.35
CA TYR A 251 -17.62 -21.23 17.76
C TYR A 251 -16.52 -20.45 18.48
N THR A 252 -16.91 -19.48 19.31
CA THR A 252 -16.04 -18.94 20.36
C THR A 252 -16.57 -19.41 21.71
N ALA A 253 -15.69 -19.93 22.55
CA ALA A 253 -15.93 -20.04 23.99
C ALA A 253 -15.03 -19.02 24.70
N SER A 254 -15.65 -18.09 25.43
CA SER A 254 -14.91 -17.03 26.14
C SER A 254 -15.45 -16.75 27.54
N ASP A 255 -14.54 -16.28 28.38
CA ASP A 255 -14.72 -15.68 29.70
C ASP A 255 -13.68 -14.53 29.72
N ASP A 256 -14.06 -13.24 29.77
CA ASP A 256 -15.39 -12.64 29.50
C ASP A 256 -15.81 -12.72 28.00
N GLY A 257 -15.93 -11.58 27.29
CA GLY A 257 -16.67 -11.44 26.04
C GLY A 257 -15.80 -11.57 24.78
N SER A 258 -16.37 -12.08 23.69
CA SER A 258 -15.67 -12.22 22.40
C SER A 258 -16.55 -12.00 21.16
N LEU A 259 -15.89 -11.64 20.05
CA LEU A 259 -16.49 -11.41 18.74
C LEU A 259 -15.68 -12.17 17.67
N LEU A 260 -16.35 -12.78 16.69
CA LEU A 260 -15.71 -13.37 15.52
C LEU A 260 -16.29 -12.78 14.24
N TYR A 261 -15.40 -12.33 13.37
CA TYR A 261 -15.70 -11.80 12.04
C TYR A 261 -15.06 -12.69 10.97
N LEU A 262 -15.82 -12.99 9.91
CA LEU A 262 -15.35 -13.72 8.73
C LEU A 262 -15.77 -12.96 7.47
N ASP A 263 -14.83 -12.71 6.58
CA ASP A 263 -15.01 -11.89 5.36
C ASP A 263 -15.71 -10.54 5.64
N GLY A 264 -15.37 -9.92 6.77
CA GLY A 264 -15.92 -8.65 7.26
C GLY A 264 -17.24 -8.77 8.04
N ALA A 265 -18.02 -9.83 7.85
CA ALA A 265 -19.28 -10.04 8.56
C ALA A 265 -19.04 -10.57 9.98
N LYS A 266 -19.72 -10.01 10.99
CA LYS A 266 -19.73 -10.60 12.35
C LYS A 266 -20.54 -11.90 12.34
N VAL A 267 -19.86 -13.03 12.54
CA VAL A 267 -20.44 -14.38 12.46
C VAL A 267 -20.66 -15.04 13.83
N VAL A 268 -19.93 -14.63 14.87
CA VAL A 268 -20.23 -15.01 16.26
C VAL A 268 -20.23 -13.74 17.12
N ASP A 269 -21.29 -13.59 17.92
CA ASP A 269 -21.40 -12.56 18.93
C ASP A 269 -21.55 -13.25 20.30
N ASN A 270 -20.50 -13.14 21.12
CA ASN A 270 -20.45 -13.61 22.50
C ASN A 270 -20.06 -12.43 23.40
N ASN A 271 -20.67 -11.27 23.17
CA ASN A 271 -20.33 -10.03 23.86
C ASN A 271 -21.08 -9.89 25.20
N GLY A 272 -20.49 -9.14 26.14
CA GLY A 272 -20.96 -9.04 27.52
C GLY A 272 -19.94 -9.59 28.53
N CYS A 273 -20.03 -9.15 29.79
CA CYS A 273 -19.34 -9.83 30.90
C CYS A 273 -20.04 -11.16 31.20
N HIS A 274 -19.32 -12.27 31.24
CA HIS A 274 -19.86 -13.59 31.60
C HIS A 274 -18.77 -14.66 31.80
N GLY A 275 -19.02 -15.57 32.75
CA GLY A 275 -18.29 -16.84 32.89
C GLY A 275 -18.27 -17.70 31.61
N GLU A 276 -17.30 -18.62 31.45
CA GLU A 276 -17.04 -19.34 30.18
C GLU A 276 -18.31 -19.80 29.45
N GLN A 277 -18.62 -19.09 28.38
CA GLN A 277 -19.81 -19.29 27.56
C GLN A 277 -19.39 -19.57 26.12
N GLU A 278 -19.94 -20.64 25.51
CA GLU A 278 -19.76 -20.92 24.08
C GLU A 278 -20.94 -20.39 23.26
N ARG A 279 -20.65 -19.67 22.18
CA ARG A 279 -21.60 -19.29 21.13
C ARG A 279 -21.14 -19.87 19.80
N SER A 280 -22.09 -20.01 18.87
CA SER A 280 -21.81 -20.45 17.51
C SER A 280 -22.29 -19.44 16.49
N SER A 281 -21.77 -19.55 15.28
CA SER A 281 -22.40 -18.99 14.10
C SER A 281 -23.64 -19.80 13.72
N HIS A 282 -24.35 -19.33 12.69
CA HIS A 282 -25.16 -20.22 11.86
C HIS A 282 -24.21 -21.01 10.93
N GLY A 283 -24.69 -22.12 10.35
CA GLY A 283 -23.98 -22.79 9.27
C GLY A 283 -23.88 -21.87 8.05
N MET A 284 -22.67 -21.67 7.53
CA MET A 284 -22.39 -20.77 6.40
C MET A 284 -21.59 -21.49 5.31
N PHE A 285 -21.99 -21.31 4.05
CA PHE A 285 -21.25 -21.87 2.93
C PHE A 285 -19.94 -21.10 2.71
N LEU A 286 -18.81 -21.79 2.83
CA LEU A 286 -17.51 -21.29 2.40
C LEU A 286 -17.07 -22.00 1.12
N ALA A 287 -16.36 -21.29 0.25
CA ALA A 287 -15.60 -21.91 -0.83
C ALA A 287 -14.30 -22.52 -0.27
N ALA A 288 -13.66 -23.43 -1.02
CA ALA A 288 -12.25 -23.76 -0.77
C ALA A 288 -11.38 -22.56 -1.18
N GLY A 289 -10.57 -22.04 -0.26
CA GLY A 289 -9.77 -20.85 -0.49
C GLY A 289 -9.30 -20.18 0.80
N THR A 290 -9.25 -18.85 0.76
CA THR A 290 -8.74 -17.98 1.83
C THR A 290 -9.84 -16.99 2.22
N HIS A 291 -10.17 -16.94 3.51
CA HIS A 291 -11.20 -16.08 4.09
C HIS A 291 -10.58 -15.13 5.11
N HIS A 292 -10.93 -13.84 5.10
CA HIS A 292 -10.44 -12.91 6.10
C HIS A 292 -11.05 -13.21 7.46
N LEU A 293 -10.22 -13.35 8.49
CA LEU A 293 -10.65 -13.65 9.86
C LEU A 293 -10.14 -12.57 10.81
N VAL A 294 -11.06 -12.00 11.58
CA VAL A 294 -10.74 -11.15 12.73
C VAL A 294 -11.47 -11.70 13.95
N VAL A 295 -10.76 -11.85 15.05
CA VAL A 295 -11.30 -12.40 16.30
C VAL A 295 -10.83 -11.57 17.48
N GLU A 296 -11.81 -11.12 18.27
CA GLU A 296 -11.61 -10.19 19.39
C GLU A 296 -12.11 -10.81 20.69
N MET A 297 -11.44 -10.48 21.79
CA MET A 297 -11.84 -10.88 23.13
C MET A 297 -11.38 -9.85 24.15
N CYS A 298 -12.16 -9.66 25.21
CA CYS A 298 -11.79 -8.90 26.39
C CYS A 298 -12.05 -9.70 27.66
N GLU A 299 -11.18 -9.51 28.64
CA GLU A 299 -11.28 -10.02 30.02
C GLU A 299 -11.39 -8.82 30.96
N MET A 300 -12.47 -8.69 31.72
CA MET A 300 -12.59 -7.65 32.76
C MET A 300 -11.88 -8.06 34.03
N GLY A 301 -12.04 -9.33 34.44
CA GLY A 301 -11.37 -9.93 35.59
C GLY A 301 -12.25 -10.95 36.32
N GLY A 302 -11.81 -12.20 36.36
CA GLY A 302 -12.47 -13.28 37.09
C GLY A 302 -11.77 -14.62 36.90
N GLY A 303 -12.21 -15.35 35.88
CA GLY A 303 -11.52 -16.54 35.39
C GLY A 303 -11.36 -16.39 33.88
N GLU A 304 -10.14 -16.47 33.37
CA GLU A 304 -9.91 -16.23 31.94
C GLU A 304 -10.19 -17.49 31.09
N ALA A 305 -10.86 -17.34 29.94
CA ALA A 305 -10.99 -18.39 28.93
C ALA A 305 -11.08 -17.80 27.52
N PHE A 306 -10.33 -18.35 26.55
CA PHE A 306 -10.63 -18.09 25.14
C PHE A 306 -10.24 -19.23 24.18
N LYS A 307 -11.22 -19.74 23.42
CA LYS A 307 -11.08 -20.95 22.60
C LYS A 307 -11.90 -20.81 21.30
N LEU A 308 -11.22 -20.77 20.15
CA LEU A 308 -11.83 -20.76 18.81
C LEU A 308 -11.94 -22.19 18.24
N ARG A 309 -13.13 -22.56 17.78
CA ARG A 309 -13.43 -23.89 17.22
C ARG A 309 -14.22 -23.78 15.92
N TYR A 310 -14.18 -24.83 15.11
CA TYR A 310 -15.01 -24.96 13.91
C TYR A 310 -15.41 -26.42 13.64
N GLU A 311 -16.48 -26.61 12.86
CA GLU A 311 -16.82 -27.87 12.20
C GLU A 311 -17.22 -27.62 10.74
N GLY A 312 -16.99 -28.61 9.86
CA GLY A 312 -17.35 -28.53 8.45
C GLY A 312 -16.67 -29.60 7.60
N PRO A 313 -16.70 -29.48 6.25
CA PRO A 313 -16.07 -30.42 5.32
C PRO A 313 -14.61 -30.78 5.64
N ASP A 314 -13.78 -29.83 6.04
CA ASP A 314 -12.37 -30.08 6.38
C ASP A 314 -12.21 -30.95 7.64
N THR A 315 -13.10 -30.80 8.62
CA THR A 315 -13.08 -31.55 9.88
C THR A 315 -13.87 -32.87 9.83
N GLY A 316 -14.48 -33.18 8.69
CA GLY A 316 -15.41 -34.31 8.55
C GLY A 316 -16.70 -34.12 9.34
N GLY A 317 -17.12 -32.88 9.59
CA GLY A 317 -18.31 -32.55 10.38
C GLY A 317 -18.12 -32.73 11.90
N SER A 318 -16.87 -32.72 12.39
CA SER A 318 -16.56 -32.77 13.83
C SER A 318 -16.10 -31.42 14.35
N LYS A 319 -16.64 -30.95 15.49
CA LYS A 319 -16.16 -29.73 16.16
C LYS A 319 -14.77 -29.93 16.76
N VAL A 320 -13.80 -29.17 16.27
CA VAL A 320 -12.40 -29.18 16.73
C VAL A 320 -11.90 -27.75 16.96
N ALA A 321 -10.84 -27.59 17.75
CA ALA A 321 -10.08 -26.34 17.79
C ALA A 321 -9.52 -26.02 16.39
N VAL A 322 -9.55 -24.75 15.98
CA VAL A 322 -9.07 -24.37 14.63
C VAL A 322 -7.55 -24.63 14.54
N PRO A 323 -7.07 -25.52 13.64
CA PRO A 323 -5.66 -25.90 13.61
C PRO A 323 -4.73 -24.75 13.20
N ALA A 324 -3.53 -24.70 13.77
CA ALA A 324 -2.54 -23.68 13.42
C ALA A 324 -2.20 -23.59 11.92
N PRO A 325 -2.06 -24.70 11.15
CA PRO A 325 -1.71 -24.63 9.72
C PRO A 325 -2.78 -24.01 8.80
N VAL A 326 -4.04 -23.86 9.26
CA VAL A 326 -5.11 -23.19 8.51
C VAL A 326 -5.31 -21.73 8.90
N LEU A 327 -4.64 -21.24 9.95
CA LEU A 327 -4.60 -19.83 10.31
C LEU A 327 -3.32 -19.20 9.75
N LYS A 328 -3.45 -18.08 9.03
CA LYS A 328 -2.30 -17.37 8.44
C LYS A 328 -2.47 -15.87 8.55
N HIS A 329 -1.37 -15.12 8.42
CA HIS A 329 -1.37 -13.66 8.36
C HIS A 329 -0.57 -13.18 7.15
N GLU A 330 -0.81 -11.93 6.76
CA GLU A 330 -0.30 -11.31 5.54
C GLU A 330 1.04 -10.59 5.80
N VAL A 331 2.15 -11.21 5.39
CA VAL A 331 3.48 -10.60 5.45
C VAL A 331 3.72 -9.77 4.19
N LEU A 332 3.26 -8.51 4.24
CA LEU A 332 3.36 -7.53 3.14
C LEU A 332 4.79 -7.31 2.63
N ARG A 333 5.77 -7.26 3.55
CA ARG A 333 7.19 -7.09 3.24
C ARG A 333 8.04 -7.83 4.28
N ALA A 334 9.01 -8.60 3.81
CA ALA A 334 9.95 -9.35 4.64
C ALA A 334 11.38 -8.83 4.41
N SER A 335 11.99 -8.25 5.45
CA SER A 335 13.38 -7.75 5.43
C SER A 335 14.32 -8.72 6.13
N ASP A 336 15.59 -8.75 5.74
CA ASP A 336 16.60 -9.67 6.31
C ASP A 336 16.85 -9.47 7.81
N GLY A 337 17.15 -10.56 8.52
CA GLY A 337 17.38 -10.58 9.98
C GLY A 337 16.09 -10.67 10.81
N LEU A 338 16.22 -10.94 12.11
CA LEU A 338 15.11 -11.08 13.07
C LEU A 338 14.94 -9.81 13.91
N GLU A 339 13.72 -9.51 14.37
CA GLU A 339 13.49 -8.47 15.37
C GLU A 339 13.60 -9.07 16.78
N CYS A 340 14.58 -8.60 17.54
CA CYS A 340 14.98 -9.17 18.82
C CYS A 340 14.74 -8.19 19.97
N ASP A 341 13.93 -8.63 20.93
CA ASP A 341 13.63 -7.94 22.19
C ASP A 341 14.63 -8.34 23.29
N TYR A 342 15.08 -7.37 24.09
CA TYR A 342 16.08 -7.57 25.15
C TYR A 342 15.48 -7.26 26.54
N PHE A 343 15.75 -8.13 27.51
CA PHE A 343 15.21 -8.03 28.88
C PHE A 343 16.36 -8.14 29.90
N TYR A 344 16.44 -7.21 30.85
CA TYR A 344 17.48 -7.23 31.91
C TYR A 344 16.88 -7.52 33.28
N GLY A 345 17.62 -8.26 34.12
CA GLY A 345 17.16 -8.66 35.45
C GLY A 345 16.02 -9.69 35.43
N GLN A 346 15.70 -10.26 34.27
CA GLN A 346 14.60 -11.22 34.06
C GLN A 346 15.10 -12.66 33.84
N ALA A 347 16.42 -12.89 33.88
CA ALA A 347 16.96 -14.21 33.64
C ALA A 347 16.52 -15.18 34.74
N GLN A 348 16.17 -16.40 34.31
CA GLN A 348 15.86 -17.51 35.18
C GLN A 348 16.53 -18.77 34.61
N CYS A 349 16.96 -19.66 35.51
CA CYS A 349 17.62 -20.91 35.14
C CYS A 349 16.77 -21.84 34.26
N HIS A 350 15.47 -21.58 34.16
CA HIS A 350 14.65 -22.03 33.04
C HIS A 350 14.09 -20.78 32.36
N VAL A 351 14.28 -20.65 31.04
CA VAL A 351 13.83 -19.52 30.22
C VAL A 351 12.32 -19.27 30.47
N PRO A 352 11.92 -18.09 30.97
CA PRO A 352 10.53 -17.76 31.26
C PRO A 352 9.77 -17.34 29.98
N ASP A 353 8.45 -17.13 30.06
CA ASP A 353 7.69 -16.57 28.92
C ASP A 353 8.02 -15.08 28.71
N LEU A 354 9.07 -14.82 27.94
CA LEU A 354 9.51 -13.49 27.53
C LEU A 354 8.44 -12.73 26.73
N GLY A 355 7.45 -13.43 26.14
CA GLY A 355 6.33 -12.79 25.45
C GLY A 355 5.40 -12.04 26.40
N GLY A 356 5.25 -12.54 27.64
CA GLY A 356 4.48 -11.89 28.71
C GLY A 356 5.23 -10.76 29.43
N LEU A 357 6.39 -10.32 28.94
CA LEU A 357 7.21 -9.27 29.55
C LEU A 357 7.25 -7.99 28.70
N ILE A 358 7.74 -6.90 29.30
CA ILE A 358 8.03 -5.64 28.59
C ILE A 358 9.54 -5.60 28.29
N PRO A 359 9.96 -5.47 27.03
CA PRO A 359 11.38 -5.37 26.69
C PRO A 359 11.98 -4.04 27.15
N SER A 360 13.26 -4.08 27.49
CA SER A 360 14.06 -2.88 27.79
C SER A 360 14.42 -2.10 26.53
N HIS A 361 14.65 -2.81 25.41
CA HIS A 361 14.72 -2.27 24.05
C HIS A 361 14.63 -3.41 23.03
N SER A 362 14.58 -3.07 21.74
CA SER A 362 14.54 -4.01 20.61
C SER A 362 15.57 -3.62 19.54
N ALA A 363 16.10 -4.60 18.79
CA ALA A 363 17.03 -4.38 17.67
C ALA A 363 16.88 -5.46 16.58
N ILE A 364 17.31 -5.18 15.34
CA ILE A 364 17.33 -6.17 14.26
C ILE A 364 18.68 -6.91 14.25
N LEU A 365 18.65 -8.25 14.40
CA LEU A 365 19.84 -9.09 14.28
C LEU A 365 19.91 -9.78 12.90
N PRO A 366 20.93 -9.50 12.06
CA PRO A 366 21.07 -10.12 10.75
C PRO A 366 21.54 -11.59 10.82
N HIS A 367 22.08 -12.05 11.94
CA HIS A 367 22.52 -13.44 12.15
C HIS A 367 22.51 -13.78 13.65
N ILE A 368 22.46 -15.08 13.96
CA ILE A 368 22.52 -15.61 15.32
C ILE A 368 23.73 -16.56 15.43
N ASP A 369 24.90 -16.00 15.73
CA ASP A 369 26.17 -16.73 15.91
C ASP A 369 27.09 -16.01 16.93
N MET A 370 26.49 -15.66 18.08
CA MET A 370 27.14 -14.95 19.19
C MET A 370 28.12 -15.87 19.92
N HIS A 371 29.30 -15.32 20.25
CA HIS A 371 30.42 -16.06 20.82
C HIS A 371 31.27 -15.14 21.70
N ASN A 372 31.80 -15.69 22.81
CA ASN A 372 32.74 -14.99 23.70
C ASN A 372 32.23 -13.61 24.18
N GLY A 373 30.96 -13.49 24.55
CA GLY A 373 30.36 -12.22 24.97
C GLY A 373 30.05 -11.21 23.89
N ASN A 374 30.29 -11.53 22.62
CA ASN A 374 29.93 -10.65 21.51
C ASN A 374 28.43 -10.78 21.13
N PHE A 375 27.55 -10.35 22.03
CA PHE A 375 26.14 -10.10 21.73
C PHE A 375 25.96 -8.65 21.26
N PRO A 376 25.35 -8.40 20.09
CA PRO A 376 25.00 -7.04 19.71
C PRO A 376 23.98 -6.42 20.66
N HIS A 377 24.08 -5.11 20.90
CA HIS A 377 23.11 -4.29 21.65
C HIS A 377 22.89 -4.61 23.15
N ILE A 378 23.56 -5.61 23.74
CA ILE A 378 23.53 -5.80 25.20
C ILE A 378 24.23 -4.64 25.93
N THR A 379 23.75 -4.31 27.12
CA THR A 379 24.35 -3.30 28.03
C THR A 379 24.73 -3.89 29.40
N GLN A 380 24.47 -5.18 29.61
CA GLN A 380 24.80 -5.97 30.79
C GLN A 380 25.21 -7.37 30.29
N GLY A 381 26.31 -7.92 30.81
CA GLY A 381 26.85 -9.22 30.36
C GLY A 381 26.20 -10.43 31.04
N ASP A 382 25.77 -10.27 32.29
CA ASP A 382 25.05 -11.29 33.06
C ASP A 382 23.57 -10.90 33.21
N ASN A 383 22.71 -11.87 33.56
CA ASN A 383 21.30 -11.67 33.93
C ASN A 383 20.48 -10.90 32.86
N PHE A 384 20.56 -11.39 31.62
CA PHE A 384 19.76 -10.88 30.50
C PHE A 384 19.00 -12.01 29.79
N CYS A 385 17.98 -11.65 29.01
CA CYS A 385 17.34 -12.53 28.05
C CYS A 385 17.12 -11.81 26.71
N ILE A 386 17.06 -12.59 25.63
CA ILE A 386 16.76 -12.13 24.27
C ILE A 386 15.64 -12.98 23.67
N ARG A 387 14.64 -12.33 23.08
CA ARG A 387 13.56 -12.95 22.28
C ARG A 387 13.65 -12.48 20.84
N CYS A 388 14.26 -13.28 19.98
CA CYS A 388 14.32 -13.00 18.54
C CYS A 388 13.09 -13.58 17.84
N SER A 389 12.37 -12.76 17.09
CA SER A 389 11.13 -13.12 16.39
C SER A 389 11.17 -12.72 14.91
N GLY A 390 10.40 -13.43 14.09
CA GLY A 390 10.36 -13.23 12.64
C GLY A 390 10.01 -14.50 11.90
N TYR A 391 10.65 -14.74 10.76
CA TYR A 391 10.40 -15.88 9.87
C TYR A 391 11.68 -16.53 9.38
N LEU A 392 11.67 -17.86 9.28
CA LEU A 392 12.60 -18.60 8.44
C LEU A 392 12.05 -18.60 7.00
N SER A 393 12.88 -18.19 6.04
CA SER A 393 12.56 -18.24 4.61
C SER A 393 13.19 -19.46 3.96
N THR A 394 12.36 -20.41 3.53
CA THR A 394 12.74 -21.63 2.81
C THR A 394 12.54 -21.48 1.31
N LYS A 395 13.54 -21.87 0.51
CA LYS A 395 13.49 -21.85 -0.96
C LYS A 395 12.97 -23.17 -1.53
N ASN A 396 13.28 -24.29 -0.87
CA ASN A 396 12.84 -25.62 -1.25
C ASN A 396 12.01 -26.25 -0.13
N ALA A 397 10.91 -26.91 -0.48
CA ALA A 397 10.14 -27.73 0.46
C ALA A 397 10.90 -29.03 0.83
N GLY A 398 10.74 -29.51 2.06
CA GLY A 398 11.30 -30.77 2.52
C GLY A 398 11.60 -30.81 4.02
N ASN A 399 12.37 -31.81 4.44
CA ASN A 399 12.70 -32.04 5.84
C ASN A 399 13.93 -31.24 6.27
N TYR A 400 13.73 -30.26 7.14
CA TYR A 400 14.79 -29.51 7.81
C TYR A 400 15.05 -30.05 9.22
N LYS A 401 16.24 -29.80 9.76
CA LYS A 401 16.57 -30.05 11.16
C LYS A 401 17.36 -28.87 11.71
N PHE A 402 16.98 -28.42 12.91
CA PHE A 402 17.45 -27.19 13.54
C PHE A 402 18.30 -27.50 14.76
N TYR A 403 19.21 -26.58 15.07
CA TYR A 403 20.14 -26.68 16.18
C TYR A 403 20.26 -25.32 16.88
N THR A 404 20.23 -25.32 18.20
CA THR A 404 20.69 -24.18 19.02
C THR A 404 21.86 -24.65 19.87
N ALA A 405 22.96 -23.90 19.86
CA ALA A 405 23.97 -23.94 20.91
C ALA A 405 23.84 -22.65 21.71
N SER A 406 23.78 -22.77 23.03
CA SER A 406 23.73 -21.61 23.92
C SER A 406 24.44 -21.89 25.23
N ASP A 407 24.84 -20.78 25.85
CA ASP A 407 25.36 -20.64 27.21
C ASP A 407 24.70 -19.35 27.73
N ASP A 408 23.81 -19.34 28.72
CA ASP A 408 23.04 -20.47 29.30
C ASP A 408 21.96 -21.03 28.31
N GLY A 409 20.67 -20.87 28.61
CA GLY A 409 19.57 -21.69 28.08
C GLY A 409 18.85 -21.06 26.88
N SER A 410 18.37 -21.88 25.95
CA SER A 410 17.59 -21.41 24.78
C SER A 410 16.43 -22.33 24.37
N LEU A 411 15.41 -21.74 23.75
CA LEU A 411 14.20 -22.39 23.24
C LEU A 411 13.92 -21.91 21.81
N LEU A 412 13.80 -22.83 20.85
CA LEU A 412 13.43 -22.49 19.46
C LEU A 412 12.03 -23.02 19.14
N TYR A 413 11.19 -22.12 18.62
CA TYR A 413 9.84 -22.38 18.14
C TYR A 413 9.74 -22.16 16.63
N LEU A 414 8.99 -23.02 15.93
CA LEU A 414 8.60 -22.86 14.52
C LEU A 414 7.10 -23.08 14.35
N ASN A 415 6.42 -22.14 13.70
CA ASN A 415 4.96 -22.08 13.52
C ASN A 415 4.19 -22.34 14.84
N GLY A 416 4.77 -21.90 15.96
CA GLY A 416 4.24 -22.07 17.32
C GLY A 416 4.68 -23.35 18.07
N GLU A 417 5.16 -24.37 17.36
CA GLU A 417 5.65 -25.61 17.98
C GLU A 417 7.07 -25.41 18.54
N LYS A 418 7.36 -25.82 19.78
CA LYS A 418 8.74 -25.87 20.30
C LYS A 418 9.50 -27.01 19.62
N VAL A 419 10.47 -26.66 18.77
CA VAL A 419 11.27 -27.61 17.97
C VAL A 419 12.65 -27.89 18.55
N VAL A 420 13.24 -26.97 19.31
CA VAL A 420 14.47 -27.23 20.11
C VAL A 420 14.25 -26.77 21.54
N ASP A 421 14.64 -27.63 22.48
CA ASP A 421 14.62 -27.37 23.91
C ASP A 421 16.06 -27.53 24.46
N ASN A 422 16.72 -26.41 24.71
CA ASN A 422 18.05 -26.31 25.32
C ASN A 422 17.95 -25.55 26.66
N ASN A 423 16.88 -25.80 27.42
CA ASN A 423 16.58 -25.09 28.65
C ASN A 423 17.41 -25.60 29.85
N GLY A 424 17.58 -24.76 30.86
CA GLY A 424 18.49 -24.99 32.00
C GLY A 424 19.64 -23.98 32.03
N CYS A 425 20.27 -23.80 33.20
CA CYS A 425 21.60 -23.21 33.28
C CYS A 425 22.63 -24.26 32.82
N HIS A 426 23.53 -23.93 31.90
CA HIS A 426 24.62 -24.79 31.43
C HIS A 426 25.64 -24.03 30.56
N GLY A 427 26.92 -24.43 30.67
CA GLY A 427 27.99 -24.03 29.74
C GLY A 427 27.72 -24.51 28.30
N GLU A 428 28.29 -23.85 27.28
CA GLU A 428 27.87 -23.96 25.86
C GLU A 428 27.50 -25.38 25.45
N HIS A 429 26.21 -25.61 25.34
CA HIS A 429 25.63 -26.91 25.03
C HIS A 429 24.75 -26.81 23.79
N GLU A 430 24.84 -27.78 22.87
CA GLU A 430 24.02 -27.83 21.66
C GLU A 430 22.90 -28.89 21.73
N ARG A 431 21.67 -28.47 21.42
CA ARG A 431 20.53 -29.37 21.17
C ARG A 431 20.08 -29.27 19.72
N SER A 432 19.34 -30.28 19.27
CA SER A 432 18.79 -30.33 17.92
C SER A 432 17.34 -30.80 17.91
N SER A 433 16.56 -30.32 16.95
CA SER A 433 15.21 -30.80 16.69
C SER A 433 15.21 -32.23 16.13
N HIS A 434 14.04 -32.87 16.12
CA HIS A 434 13.78 -33.90 15.11
C HIS A 434 13.64 -33.24 13.72
N HIS A 435 13.58 -34.03 12.64
CA HIS A 435 13.23 -33.46 11.34
C HIS A 435 11.83 -32.82 11.39
N ARG A 436 11.69 -31.68 10.72
CA ARG A 436 10.45 -30.93 10.53
C ARG A 436 10.27 -30.67 9.05
N TYR A 437 9.12 -31.11 8.51
CA TYR A 437 8.78 -30.83 7.12
C TYR A 437 8.32 -29.39 7.00
N LEU A 438 8.97 -28.62 6.14
CA LEU A 438 8.59 -27.26 5.79
C LEU A 438 8.24 -27.19 4.30
N THR A 439 7.25 -26.39 3.95
CA THR A 439 6.99 -25.98 2.56
C THR A 439 8.06 -24.99 2.09
N GLN A 440 8.00 -24.57 0.84
CA GLN A 440 8.67 -23.34 0.40
C GLN A 440 7.85 -22.15 0.92
N GLY A 441 8.48 -21.11 1.47
CA GLY A 441 7.80 -19.91 1.95
C GLY A 441 8.42 -19.26 3.18
N LEU A 442 7.57 -18.61 3.99
CA LEU A 442 7.93 -18.03 5.28
C LEU A 442 7.30 -18.85 6.41
N HIS A 443 8.12 -19.21 7.41
CA HIS A 443 7.70 -19.97 8.59
C HIS A 443 7.98 -19.14 9.83
N HIS A 444 6.95 -18.75 10.58
CA HIS A 444 7.09 -17.91 11.77
C HIS A 444 7.98 -18.62 12.81
N MET A 445 8.97 -17.91 13.33
CA MET A 445 9.95 -18.42 14.26
C MET A 445 10.13 -17.51 15.47
N VAL A 446 10.35 -18.11 16.64
CA VAL A 446 10.76 -17.41 17.86
C VAL A 446 11.92 -18.18 18.48
N LEU A 447 13.01 -17.47 18.77
CA LEU A 447 14.15 -17.96 19.53
C LEU A 447 14.24 -17.17 20.82
N ASP A 448 13.99 -17.83 21.95
CA ASP A 448 14.21 -17.29 23.28
C ASP A 448 15.56 -17.79 23.81
N MET A 449 16.29 -16.93 24.50
CA MET A 449 17.53 -17.27 25.22
C MET A 449 17.62 -16.41 26.50
N CYS A 450 18.21 -16.97 27.55
CA CYS A 450 18.59 -16.25 28.77
C CYS A 450 20.01 -16.62 29.20
N GLU A 451 20.70 -15.66 29.80
CA GLU A 451 22.01 -15.76 30.43
C GLU A 451 21.89 -15.41 31.91
N MET A 452 22.25 -16.32 32.83
CA MET A 452 22.24 -16.03 34.27
C MET A 452 23.55 -15.37 34.73
N GLY A 453 24.67 -15.78 34.17
CA GLY A 453 26.01 -15.24 34.43
C GLY A 453 27.09 -16.32 34.41
N GLY A 454 28.08 -16.17 33.52
CA GLY A 454 29.15 -17.14 33.31
C GLY A 454 30.07 -16.76 32.16
N GLY A 455 29.86 -17.41 31.01
CA GLY A 455 30.40 -17.00 29.73
C GLY A 455 29.31 -17.26 28.70
N GLU A 456 29.06 -16.34 27.79
CA GLU A 456 27.75 -16.21 27.16
C GLU A 456 27.82 -16.47 25.64
N SER A 457 26.87 -17.25 25.10
CA SER A 457 26.83 -17.60 23.67
C SER A 457 25.44 -17.97 23.15
N LEU A 458 25.19 -17.74 21.86
CA LEU A 458 23.95 -18.14 21.18
C LEU A 458 24.15 -18.32 19.68
N LYS A 459 23.99 -19.54 19.17
CA LYS A 459 24.34 -19.91 17.80
C LYS A 459 23.24 -20.79 17.20
N MET A 460 22.63 -20.35 16.10
CA MET A 460 21.50 -21.04 15.46
C MET A 460 21.90 -21.60 14.10
N ARG A 461 21.71 -22.91 13.92
CA ARG A 461 22.16 -23.67 12.74
C ARG A 461 21.03 -24.54 12.19
N TYR A 462 21.09 -24.86 10.90
CA TYR A 462 20.14 -25.77 10.25
C TYR A 462 20.80 -26.65 9.20
N GLU A 463 20.14 -27.75 8.87
CA GLU A 463 20.41 -28.57 7.69
C GLU A 463 19.10 -28.96 7.00
N GLY A 464 19.12 -29.08 5.68
CA GLY A 464 17.97 -29.50 4.88
C GLY A 464 18.16 -29.23 3.38
N PRO A 465 17.09 -29.25 2.57
CA PRO A 465 17.13 -29.01 1.13
C PRO A 465 17.95 -27.77 0.72
N ASP A 466 17.71 -26.61 1.34
CA ASP A 466 18.41 -25.35 1.03
C ASP A 466 19.92 -25.35 1.32
N THR A 467 20.41 -26.33 2.10
CA THR A 467 21.82 -26.45 2.49
C THR A 467 22.51 -27.67 1.88
N GLY A 468 21.85 -28.37 0.95
CA GLY A 468 22.33 -29.67 0.46
C GLY A 468 22.41 -30.74 1.55
N ASN A 469 21.57 -30.63 2.58
CA ASN A 469 21.58 -31.41 3.81
C ASN A 469 22.88 -31.31 4.63
N SER A 470 23.65 -30.23 4.46
CA SER A 470 24.81 -29.91 5.30
C SER A 470 24.41 -28.95 6.44
N LYS A 471 24.90 -29.20 7.65
CA LYS A 471 24.68 -28.32 8.80
C LYS A 471 25.50 -27.03 8.70
N VAL A 472 24.82 -25.89 8.68
CA VAL A 472 25.42 -24.55 8.58
C VAL A 472 24.73 -23.55 9.53
N THR A 473 25.44 -22.49 9.94
CA THR A 473 24.79 -21.31 10.54
C THR A 473 23.74 -20.76 9.58
N ILE A 474 22.56 -20.39 10.09
CA ILE A 474 21.47 -19.91 9.24
C ILE A 474 21.86 -18.56 8.62
N PRO A 475 21.89 -18.43 7.28
CA PRO A 475 22.34 -17.21 6.64
C PRO A 475 21.33 -16.08 6.79
N MET A 476 21.82 -14.85 6.86
CA MET A 476 21.03 -13.61 6.93
C MET A 476 19.85 -13.57 5.95
N SER A 477 20.06 -14.05 4.71
CA SER A 477 19.02 -14.04 3.67
C SER A 477 17.91 -15.09 3.85
N ALA A 478 18.07 -16.03 4.78
CA ALA A 478 17.06 -16.99 5.22
C ALA A 478 16.36 -16.57 6.53
N LEU A 479 16.88 -15.59 7.27
CA LEU A 479 16.19 -14.97 8.40
C LEU A 479 15.42 -13.74 7.92
N LYS A 480 14.18 -13.56 8.35
CA LYS A 480 13.35 -12.40 8.00
C LYS A 480 12.62 -11.84 9.21
N HIS A 481 12.30 -10.55 9.19
CA HIS A 481 11.31 -9.94 10.07
C HIS A 481 10.20 -9.31 9.22
N GLN A 482 9.04 -9.10 9.84
CA GLN A 482 7.97 -8.30 9.25
C GLN A 482 8.49 -6.87 9.15
N ALA A 483 8.78 -6.41 7.94
CA ALA A 483 9.21 -5.05 7.73
C ALA A 483 7.98 -4.15 7.99
N LYS A 484 7.91 -3.59 9.21
CA LYS A 484 6.93 -2.57 9.62
C LYS A 484 6.70 -1.62 8.46
N ARG A 485 5.44 -1.52 7.97
CA ARG A 485 5.08 -0.79 6.73
C ARG A 485 5.90 0.53 6.70
N PRO A 486 6.87 0.69 5.79
CA PRO A 486 7.71 1.88 5.82
C PRO A 486 6.79 3.06 5.54
N LEU A 487 6.75 4.01 6.48
CA LEU A 487 5.86 5.17 6.43
C LEU A 487 6.31 6.10 5.30
N THR A 488 5.84 5.80 4.09
CA THR A 488 5.93 6.67 2.93
C THR A 488 5.03 7.88 3.13
N GLU A 489 5.44 9.04 2.60
CA GLU A 489 4.68 10.28 2.76
C GLU A 489 3.27 10.17 2.15
N GLY A 490 2.25 10.26 2.99
CA GLY A 490 0.85 10.32 2.60
C GLY A 490 -0.09 9.43 3.40
N LEU A 491 -1.36 9.48 3.04
CA LEU A 491 -2.45 8.68 3.60
C LEU A 491 -3.09 7.82 2.50
N GLU A 492 -3.48 6.60 2.84
CA GLU A 492 -4.10 5.63 1.95
C GLU A 492 -5.62 5.91 1.92
N CYS A 493 -6.14 6.31 0.76
CA CYS A 493 -7.46 6.88 0.60
C CYS A 493 -8.33 6.05 -0.36
N ASP A 494 -9.43 5.52 0.16
CA ASP A 494 -10.46 4.80 -0.59
C ASP A 494 -11.55 5.76 -1.09
N TYR A 495 -12.00 5.57 -2.33
CA TYR A 495 -12.97 6.45 -2.99
C TYR A 495 -14.28 5.74 -3.29
N PHE A 496 -15.40 6.36 -2.93
CA PHE A 496 -16.74 5.82 -3.06
C PHE A 496 -17.61 6.78 -3.88
N TYR A 497 -18.24 6.30 -4.96
CA TYR A 497 -19.04 7.12 -5.86
C TYR A 497 -20.53 6.83 -5.69
N GLY A 498 -21.36 7.89 -5.77
CA GLY A 498 -22.82 7.77 -5.63
C GLY A 498 -23.31 7.56 -4.19
N GLN A 499 -22.42 7.67 -3.19
CA GLN A 499 -22.73 7.39 -1.78
C GLN A 499 -22.95 8.65 -0.94
N ALA A 500 -22.78 9.85 -1.49
CA ALA A 500 -22.79 11.08 -0.70
C ALA A 500 -24.18 11.38 -0.11
N GLN A 501 -24.17 11.79 1.15
CA GLN A 501 -25.32 12.19 1.95
C GLN A 501 -24.90 13.41 2.80
N CYS A 502 -25.85 14.14 3.38
CA CYS A 502 -25.55 15.29 4.25
C CYS A 502 -24.64 14.92 5.42
N ASP A 503 -24.87 13.75 6.00
CA ASP A 503 -23.99 13.12 6.97
C ASP A 503 -23.08 12.14 6.23
N VAL A 504 -21.78 12.14 6.52
CA VAL A 504 -20.85 11.13 5.99
C VAL A 504 -21.35 9.73 6.42
N PRO A 505 -21.67 8.82 5.47
CA PRO A 505 -22.19 7.50 5.80
C PRO A 505 -21.10 6.55 6.30
N ASP A 506 -21.51 5.36 6.76
CA ASP A 506 -20.60 4.22 6.90
C ASP A 506 -19.97 3.91 5.52
N LEU A 507 -18.63 4.06 5.45
CA LEU A 507 -17.79 3.69 4.31
C LEU A 507 -16.97 2.41 4.56
N ALA A 508 -17.03 1.86 5.77
CA ALA A 508 -16.35 0.64 6.18
C ALA A 508 -17.07 -0.61 5.67
N GLY A 509 -18.41 -0.59 5.58
CA GLY A 509 -19.22 -1.65 4.99
C GLY A 509 -19.26 -1.68 3.45
N LEU A 510 -18.59 -0.74 2.77
CA LEU A 510 -18.69 -0.53 1.32
C LEU A 510 -17.43 -0.97 0.56
N THR A 511 -17.60 -1.40 -0.70
CA THR A 511 -16.47 -1.65 -1.61
C THR A 511 -16.00 -0.33 -2.24
N ALA A 512 -14.71 -0.01 -2.06
CA ALA A 512 -14.09 1.14 -2.71
C ALA A 512 -14.07 0.98 -4.24
N ALA A 513 -14.35 2.07 -4.97
CA ALA A 513 -14.27 2.10 -6.43
C ALA A 513 -12.82 2.16 -6.95
N HIS A 514 -11.91 2.75 -6.15
CA HIS A 514 -10.46 2.59 -6.21
C HIS A 514 -9.81 3.20 -4.95
N THR A 515 -8.52 2.94 -4.77
CA THR A 515 -7.67 3.45 -3.68
C THR A 515 -6.49 4.24 -4.26
N ALA A 516 -6.03 5.30 -3.58
CA ALA A 516 -4.83 6.06 -3.94
C ALA A 516 -4.07 6.53 -2.68
N ILE A 517 -2.77 6.82 -2.80
CA ILE A 517 -1.96 7.39 -1.71
C ILE A 517 -1.85 8.90 -1.92
N LEU A 518 -2.37 9.69 -0.99
CA LEU A 518 -2.35 11.15 -1.05
C LEU A 518 -1.26 11.73 -0.12
N PRO A 519 -0.21 12.40 -0.64
CA PRO A 519 0.79 13.05 0.21
C PRO A 519 0.22 14.24 1.00
N ASN A 520 -0.89 14.81 0.54
CA ASN A 520 -1.66 15.86 1.22
C ASN A 520 -3.15 15.65 0.94
N ILE A 521 -4.00 15.80 1.96
CA ILE A 521 -5.47 15.82 1.80
C ILE A 521 -5.89 17.28 1.66
N TYR A 522 -6.08 17.75 0.42
CA TYR A 522 -6.48 19.13 0.13
C TYR A 522 -7.16 19.22 -1.24
N MET A 523 -8.31 19.91 -1.33
CA MET A 523 -8.98 20.21 -2.59
C MET A 523 -8.45 21.53 -3.16
N HIS A 524 -8.19 21.60 -4.47
CA HIS A 524 -7.62 22.80 -5.10
C HIS A 524 -8.42 23.18 -6.35
N HIS A 525 -9.07 24.36 -6.32
CA HIS A 525 -9.91 24.87 -7.41
C HIS A 525 -11.00 23.86 -7.86
N GLY A 526 -11.79 23.34 -6.92
CA GLY A 526 -12.87 22.38 -7.19
C GLY A 526 -12.42 20.99 -7.66
N ASN A 527 -11.10 20.73 -7.70
CA ASN A 527 -10.56 19.43 -8.06
C ASN A 527 -9.94 18.79 -6.82
N PHE A 528 -10.45 17.62 -6.43
CA PHE A 528 -9.85 16.79 -5.40
C PHE A 528 -9.00 15.69 -6.07
N PRO A 529 -7.79 15.38 -5.57
CA PRO A 529 -6.93 14.35 -6.16
C PRO A 529 -7.66 13.02 -6.43
N HIS A 530 -7.51 12.48 -7.64
CA HIS A 530 -8.02 11.17 -8.11
C HIS A 530 -9.56 10.98 -8.16
N VAL A 531 -10.36 11.99 -7.83
CA VAL A 531 -11.83 11.90 -7.99
C VAL A 531 -12.20 12.01 -9.48
N LYS A 532 -13.07 11.11 -9.97
CA LYS A 532 -13.48 11.02 -11.39
C LYS A 532 -14.71 11.88 -11.76
N GLN A 533 -15.30 12.59 -10.80
CA GLN A 533 -16.52 13.39 -10.92
C GLN A 533 -16.50 14.54 -9.89
N CYS A 534 -17.14 15.67 -10.18
CA CYS A 534 -17.08 16.85 -9.30
C CYS A 534 -17.91 16.69 -8.02
N ASP A 535 -19.01 15.94 -8.09
CA ASP A 535 -20.06 15.86 -7.06
C ASP A 535 -20.34 14.41 -6.64
N ASN A 536 -21.09 14.22 -5.54
CA ASN A 536 -21.60 12.92 -5.08
C ASN A 536 -20.53 11.81 -4.96
N PHE A 537 -19.48 12.08 -4.19
CA PHE A 537 -18.46 11.12 -3.83
C PHE A 537 -18.12 11.23 -2.33
N CYS A 538 -17.56 10.16 -1.77
CA CYS A 538 -16.99 10.15 -0.43
C CYS A 538 -15.56 9.58 -0.49
N ILE A 539 -14.71 9.95 0.47
CA ILE A 539 -13.33 9.46 0.56
C ILE A 539 -13.04 9.05 2.00
N ARG A 540 -12.50 7.84 2.19
CA ARG A 540 -12.01 7.35 3.48
C ARG A 540 -10.48 7.28 3.45
N CYS A 541 -9.82 8.28 4.03
CA CYS A 541 -8.36 8.28 4.18
C CYS A 541 -7.94 7.70 5.52
N SER A 542 -6.88 6.89 5.52
CA SER A 542 -6.30 6.27 6.71
C SER A 542 -4.77 6.26 6.65
N GLY A 543 -4.11 6.19 7.80
CA GLY A 543 -2.66 6.07 7.87
C GLY A 543 -2.08 6.62 9.17
N TYR A 544 -1.02 7.41 9.07
CA TYR A 544 -0.17 7.76 10.20
C TYR A 544 0.23 9.25 10.21
N LEU A 545 0.10 9.90 11.37
CA LEU A 545 0.55 11.26 11.67
C LEU A 545 1.80 11.19 12.53
N SER A 546 2.90 11.80 12.09
CA SER A 546 4.12 11.89 12.91
C SER A 546 4.27 13.25 13.60
N THR A 547 4.31 13.23 14.93
CA THR A 547 4.55 14.39 15.78
C THR A 547 6.03 14.44 16.17
N ARG A 548 6.74 15.51 15.78
CA ARG A 548 8.17 15.68 16.10
C ARG A 548 8.44 15.93 17.59
N ASN A 549 7.47 16.50 18.29
CA ASN A 549 7.55 16.88 19.71
C ASN A 549 6.32 16.34 20.44
N ALA A 550 6.42 16.15 21.76
CA ALA A 550 5.25 16.02 22.62
C ALA A 550 4.66 17.41 22.91
N GLY A 551 3.34 17.51 23.01
CA GLY A 551 2.66 18.78 23.27
C GLY A 551 1.16 18.74 23.01
N ASN A 552 0.50 19.87 23.24
CA ASN A 552 -0.92 20.04 22.90
C ASN A 552 -1.08 20.41 21.43
N TYR A 553 -1.88 19.62 20.72
CA TYR A 553 -2.27 19.81 19.32
C TYR A 553 -3.76 20.10 19.23
N LYS A 554 -4.16 20.82 18.18
CA LYS A 554 -5.55 21.07 17.82
C LYS A 554 -5.69 20.82 16.32
N PHE A 555 -6.65 20.00 15.94
CA PHE A 555 -6.89 19.57 14.58
C PHE A 555 -8.06 20.32 13.98
N TYR A 556 -8.09 20.41 12.65
CA TYR A 556 -9.04 21.18 11.88
C TYR A 556 -9.45 20.36 10.66
N THR A 557 -10.73 20.39 10.30
CA THR A 557 -11.20 19.99 8.97
C THR A 557 -12.08 21.09 8.41
N ALA A 558 -11.90 21.37 7.12
CA ALA A 558 -12.76 22.25 6.35
C ALA A 558 -13.42 21.44 5.25
N SER A 559 -14.74 21.55 5.13
CA SER A 559 -15.51 20.89 4.08
C SER A 559 -16.76 21.67 3.70
N ASP A 560 -17.04 21.69 2.40
CA ASP A 560 -18.39 21.82 1.86
C ASP A 560 -19.03 20.43 1.98
N ASP A 561 -20.24 20.38 2.54
CA ASP A 561 -20.82 19.20 3.21
C ASP A 561 -19.86 18.53 4.23
N GLY A 562 -20.05 17.22 4.49
CA GLY A 562 -19.51 16.55 5.67
C GLY A 562 -18.02 16.15 5.63
N SER A 563 -17.32 16.34 6.75
CA SER A 563 -16.03 15.67 7.02
C SER A 563 -15.87 15.27 8.49
N LEU A 564 -15.19 14.14 8.73
CA LEU A 564 -14.93 13.60 10.07
C LEU A 564 -13.43 13.29 10.21
N LEU A 565 -12.82 13.68 11.33
CA LEU A 565 -11.45 13.28 11.67
C LEU A 565 -11.44 12.44 12.94
N TYR A 566 -10.79 11.28 12.85
CA TYR A 566 -10.51 10.38 13.95
C TYR A 566 -8.99 10.33 14.17
N LEU A 567 -8.52 10.38 15.41
CA LEU A 567 -7.09 10.27 15.74
C LEU A 567 -6.90 9.35 16.95
N ASN A 568 -6.08 8.30 16.77
CA ASN A 568 -6.09 7.12 17.64
C ASN A 568 -7.55 6.65 17.86
N GLY A 569 -8.29 6.71 16.76
CA GLY A 569 -9.69 6.31 16.58
C GLY A 569 -10.76 6.97 17.46
N ALA A 570 -10.42 7.86 18.39
CA ALA A 570 -11.38 8.81 18.93
C ALA A 570 -11.78 9.82 17.83
N LYS A 571 -13.08 10.14 17.68
CA LYS A 571 -13.52 11.24 16.81
C LYS A 571 -13.08 12.57 17.43
N VAL A 572 -12.15 13.26 16.75
CA VAL A 572 -11.54 14.50 17.23
C VAL A 572 -12.05 15.73 16.50
N VAL A 573 -12.50 15.62 15.24
CA VAL A 573 -13.26 16.68 14.55
C VAL A 573 -14.53 16.10 13.98
N ASP A 574 -15.65 16.77 14.23
CA ASP A 574 -16.97 16.43 13.71
C ASP A 574 -17.51 17.59 12.87
N ASN A 575 -17.23 17.56 11.58
CA ASN A 575 -17.74 18.51 10.60
C ASN A 575 -18.82 17.88 9.70
N ASN A 576 -19.72 17.08 10.27
CA ASN A 576 -20.85 16.50 9.54
C ASN A 576 -21.98 17.51 9.28
N GLY A 577 -22.79 17.22 8.27
CA GLY A 577 -24.02 17.94 7.91
C GLY A 577 -23.95 18.58 6.52
N CYS A 578 -25.11 18.77 5.88
CA CYS A 578 -25.20 19.57 4.66
C CYS A 578 -24.95 21.05 4.98
N HIS A 579 -23.82 21.60 4.53
CA HIS A 579 -23.44 23.00 4.76
C HIS A 579 -22.35 23.46 3.78
N GLY A 580 -22.41 24.73 3.36
CA GLY A 580 -21.32 25.35 2.59
C GLY A 580 -19.97 25.27 3.30
N GLU A 581 -18.86 25.45 2.56
CA GLU A 581 -17.49 25.35 3.08
C GLU A 581 -17.34 25.99 4.48
N SER A 582 -17.12 25.14 5.48
CA SER A 582 -16.94 25.57 6.87
C SER A 582 -15.82 24.78 7.54
N GLU A 583 -15.04 25.46 8.39
CA GLU A 583 -13.99 24.84 9.20
C GLU A 583 -14.50 24.57 10.61
N LYS A 584 -14.29 23.34 11.10
CA LYS A 584 -14.43 22.98 12.52
C LYS A 584 -13.11 22.45 13.06
N SER A 585 -12.98 22.48 14.38
CA SER A 585 -11.73 22.14 15.07
C SER A 585 -11.96 21.23 16.27
N SER A 586 -10.95 20.43 16.61
CA SER A 586 -10.95 19.58 17.80
C SER A 586 -10.85 20.39 19.08
N GLU A 587 -11.10 19.78 20.23
CA GLU A 587 -10.53 20.31 21.47
C GLU A 587 -9.00 20.18 21.48
N SER A 588 -8.36 20.92 22.38
CA SER A 588 -6.90 20.85 22.59
C SER A 588 -6.52 19.51 23.22
N MET A 589 -5.75 18.68 22.51
CA MET A 589 -5.39 17.32 22.94
C MET A 589 -3.88 17.13 23.04
N PHE A 590 -3.41 16.48 24.09
CA PHE A 590 -1.99 16.17 24.26
C PHE A 590 -1.59 14.95 23.42
N LEU A 591 -0.54 15.09 22.62
CA LEU A 591 0.12 13.99 21.91
C LEU A 591 1.57 13.88 22.38
N THR A 592 2.08 12.65 22.47
CA THR A 592 3.51 12.38 22.62
C THR A 592 4.27 12.69 21.33
N ALA A 593 5.61 12.72 21.37
CA ALA A 593 6.40 12.63 20.14
C ALA A 593 6.33 11.18 19.61
N GLY A 594 6.24 11.00 18.30
CA GLY A 594 6.18 9.68 17.68
C GLY A 594 5.18 9.60 16.53
N THR A 595 4.49 8.46 16.42
CA THR A 595 3.54 8.17 15.34
C THR A 595 2.18 7.84 15.93
N HIS A 596 1.15 8.53 15.44
CA HIS A 596 -0.26 8.42 15.82
C HIS A 596 -1.09 7.99 14.60
N ARG A 597 -2.30 7.46 14.79
CA ARG A 597 -3.13 6.93 13.69
C ARG A 597 -4.34 7.83 13.36
N PRO A 598 -4.25 8.76 12.40
CA PRO A 598 -5.40 9.45 11.83
C PRO A 598 -6.18 8.53 10.87
N GLY A 599 -7.48 8.44 11.08
CA GLY A 599 -8.40 7.64 10.25
C GLY A 599 -8.26 6.13 10.46
N GLY A 600 -9.38 5.45 10.72
CA GLY A 600 -9.39 3.99 10.86
C GLY A 600 -10.29 3.40 11.95
N GLY A 601 -11.22 4.16 12.54
CA GLY A 601 -12.28 3.57 13.34
C GLY A 601 -13.40 2.96 12.48
N HIS A 602 -14.12 2.00 13.05
CA HIS A 602 -15.40 1.55 12.52
C HIS A 602 -16.54 2.39 13.12
N VAL A 603 -17.40 2.93 12.26
CA VAL A 603 -18.78 3.36 12.53
C VAL A 603 -19.60 2.86 11.36
#